data_AF-A0A9X9WQH7-F1
#
_entry.id   AF-A0A9X9WQH7-F1
#
_cell.length_a   1.000
_cell.length_b   1.000
_cell.length_c   1.000
_cell.angle_alpha   90.00
_cell.angle_beta   90.00
_cell.angle_gamma   90.00
#
_symmetry.space_group_name_H-M   'P 1'
#
loop_
_entity.id
_entity.type
_entity.pdbx_description
1 polymer ?
#
loop_
_entity_poly.entity_id
_entity_poly.type
_entity_poly.pdbx_seq_one_letter_code
_entity_poly.pdbx_strand_id
1 'polypeptide(L)'
;ASAAAAPAAIGLLALQEGAPAAERDARAARRGQALLRELAGLQADLLAGRLDPARLGAIAALAEGEAPADPALAAALASIALRARVELARHGYE
;
A
#
# COMPACT_ATOMS: atom_id res chain seq x y z
N ALA A 1 -15.88 -22.66 -42.17
CA ALA A 1 -16.18 -21.63 -41.16
C ALA A 1 -15.58 -22.07 -39.83
N SER A 2 -14.56 -21.38 -39.34
CA SER A 2 -13.86 -21.73 -38.10
C SER A 2 -14.57 -21.07 -36.92
N ALA A 3 -15.16 -21.88 -36.04
CA ALA A 3 -15.86 -21.44 -34.83
C ALA A 3 -15.25 -22.03 -33.55
N ALA A 4 -13.93 -22.27 -33.52
CA ALA A 4 -13.23 -22.85 -32.38
C ALA A 4 -12.49 -21.83 -31.48
N ALA A 5 -12.56 -20.53 -31.79
CA ALA A 5 -11.75 -19.50 -31.10
C ALA A 5 -12.37 -18.92 -29.81
N ALA A 6 -13.65 -19.18 -29.53
CA ALA A 6 -14.36 -18.54 -28.42
C ALA A 6 -13.87 -18.92 -27.00
N PRO A 7 -13.66 -20.20 -26.64
CA PRO A 7 -13.27 -20.55 -25.27
C PRO A 7 -11.84 -20.15 -24.93
N ALA A 8 -10.92 -20.16 -25.91
CA ALA A 8 -9.54 -19.73 -25.71
C ALA A 8 -9.44 -18.21 -25.49
N ALA A 9 -10.25 -17.41 -26.19
CA ALA A 9 -10.32 -15.96 -26.00
C ALA A 9 -10.88 -15.60 -24.61
N ILE A 10 -11.94 -16.28 -24.15
CA ILE A 10 -12.54 -16.05 -22.82
C ILE A 10 -11.54 -16.40 -21.70
N GLY A 11 -10.79 -17.50 -21.83
CA GLY A 11 -9.75 -17.87 -20.87
C GLY A 11 -8.59 -16.88 -20.81
N LEU A 12 -8.18 -16.30 -21.94
CA LEU A 12 -7.11 -15.30 -21.99
C LEU A 12 -7.53 -13.97 -21.35
N LEU A 13 -8.77 -13.52 -21.59
CA LEU A 13 -9.34 -12.33 -20.97
C LEU A 13 -9.47 -12.47 -19.44
N ALA A 14 -9.93 -13.62 -18.94
CA ALA A 14 -10.01 -13.87 -17.50
C ALA A 14 -8.63 -13.85 -16.82
N LEU A 15 -7.58 -14.32 -17.49
CA LEU A 15 -6.19 -14.21 -17.00
C LEU A 15 -5.68 -12.77 -17.02
N GLN A 16 -6.07 -11.98 -18.03
CA GLN A 16 -5.71 -10.57 -18.14
C GLN A 16 -6.40 -9.69 -17.10
N GLU A 17 -7.57 -10.07 -16.57
CA GLU A 17 -8.25 -9.33 -15.49
C GLU A 17 -7.66 -9.65 -14.11
N GLY A 18 -7.14 -10.87 -13.90
CA GLY A 18 -6.51 -11.28 -12.64
C GLY A 18 -5.10 -10.72 -12.43
N ALA A 19 -4.30 -10.57 -13.48
CA ALA A 19 -2.94 -10.03 -13.39
C ALA A 19 -2.89 -8.58 -12.83
N PRO A 20 -3.76 -7.64 -13.26
CA PRO A 20 -3.87 -6.31 -12.68
C PRO A 20 -4.22 -6.30 -11.18
N ALA A 21 -5.03 -7.26 -10.70
CA ALA A 21 -5.34 -7.36 -9.28
C ALA A 21 -4.12 -7.80 -8.47
N ALA A 22 -3.44 -8.87 -8.90
CA ALA A 22 -2.25 -9.38 -8.23
C ALA A 22 -1.10 -8.35 -8.21
N GLU A 23 -0.91 -7.62 -9.31
CA GLU A 23 0.09 -6.55 -9.37
C GLU A 23 -0.25 -5.37 -8.45
N ARG A 24 -1.53 -4.99 -8.37
CA ARG A 24 -2.01 -3.96 -7.43
C ARG A 24 -1.77 -4.38 -5.99
N ASP A 25 -2.11 -5.61 -5.63
CA ASP A 25 -1.87 -6.16 -4.30
C ASP A 25 -0.37 -6.18 -3.97
N ALA A 26 0.47 -6.59 -4.92
CA ALA A 26 1.92 -6.59 -4.73
C ALA A 26 2.49 -5.18 -4.54
N ARG A 27 2.00 -4.17 -5.29
CA ARG A 27 2.39 -2.77 -5.10
C ARG A 27 1.93 -2.24 -3.74
N ALA A 28 0.69 -2.52 -3.35
CA ALA A 28 0.11 -2.11 -2.08
C ALA A 28 0.84 -2.74 -0.89
N ALA A 29 1.19 -4.03 -0.97
CA ALA A 29 1.98 -4.73 0.05
C ALA A 29 3.37 -4.12 0.22
N ARG A 30 4.08 -3.83 -0.88
CA ARG A 30 5.40 -3.15 -0.82
C ARG A 30 5.30 -1.76 -0.18
N ARG A 31 4.25 -0.99 -0.52
CA ARG A 31 3.97 0.32 0.10
C ARG A 31 3.70 0.19 1.60
N GLY A 32 2.87 -0.77 2.01
CA GLY A 32 2.61 -1.04 3.43
C GLY A 32 3.87 -1.40 4.22
N GLN A 33 4.72 -2.27 3.65
CA GLN A 33 6.01 -2.61 4.26
C GLN A 33 6.94 -1.40 4.37
N ALA A 34 6.97 -0.52 3.36
CA ALA A 34 7.73 0.72 3.43
C ALA A 34 7.18 1.64 4.53
N LEU A 35 5.87 1.82 4.61
CA LEU A 35 5.24 2.64 5.64
C LEU A 35 5.53 2.11 7.05
N LEU A 36 5.47 0.80 7.26
CA LEU A 36 5.83 0.17 8.54
C LEU A 36 7.30 0.42 8.92
N ARG A 37 8.23 0.37 7.95
CA ARG A 37 9.65 0.67 8.19
C ARG A 37 9.83 2.13 8.61
N GLU A 38 9.15 3.06 7.95
CA GLU A 38 9.24 4.48 8.32
C GLU A 38 8.63 4.75 9.69
N LEU A 39 7.48 4.14 10.03
CA LEU A 39 6.90 4.26 11.37
C LEU A 39 7.80 3.68 12.47
N ALA A 40 8.45 2.54 12.21
CA ALA A 40 9.42 1.96 13.13
C ALA A 40 10.65 2.86 13.30
N GLY A 41 11.13 3.46 12.20
CA GLY A 41 12.19 4.46 12.24
C GLY A 41 11.81 5.68 13.08
N LEU A 42 10.57 6.18 12.93
CA LEU A 42 10.06 7.31 13.70
C LEU A 42 10.05 6.98 15.18
N GLN A 43 9.56 5.79 15.54
CA GLN A 43 9.58 5.33 16.92
C GLN A 43 11.01 5.30 17.48
N ALA A 44 11.97 4.78 16.71
CA ALA A 44 13.37 4.73 17.13
C ALA A 44 13.98 6.13 17.32
N ASP A 45 13.68 7.07 16.42
CA ASP A 45 14.14 8.46 16.53
C ASP A 45 13.56 9.12 17.78
N LEU A 46 12.26 8.95 18.05
CA LEU A 46 11.59 9.48 19.23
C LEU A 46 12.15 8.91 20.53
N LEU A 47 12.43 7.60 20.57
CA LEU A 47 13.10 6.96 21.72
C LEU A 47 14.50 7.51 21.96
N ALA A 48 15.17 8.00 20.91
CA ALA A 48 16.46 8.67 21.01
C ALA A 48 16.35 10.19 21.23
N GLY A 49 15.15 10.73 21.45
CA GLY A 49 14.91 12.17 21.64
C GLY A 49 15.10 13.00 20.38
N ARG A 50 15.00 12.40 19.19
CA ARG A 50 15.11 13.07 17.88
C ARG A 50 13.80 13.02 17.12
N LEU A 51 13.67 13.93 16.15
CA LEU A 51 12.62 13.91 15.16
C LEU A 51 13.24 14.25 13.81
N ASP A 52 13.12 13.36 12.83
CA ASP A 52 13.58 13.60 11.46
C ASP A 52 12.41 14.06 10.58
N PRO A 53 12.40 15.32 10.10
CA PRO A 53 11.34 15.82 9.22
C PRO A 53 11.23 15.07 7.89
N ALA A 54 12.35 14.56 7.36
CA ALA A 54 12.34 13.82 6.09
C ALA A 54 11.54 12.52 6.22
N ARG A 55 11.60 11.89 7.40
CA ARG A 55 10.82 10.70 7.72
C ARG A 55 9.33 10.99 7.78
N LEU A 56 8.91 12.11 8.38
CA LEU A 56 7.50 12.51 8.39
C LEU A 56 6.98 12.70 6.95
N GLY A 57 7.78 13.32 6.08
CA GLY A 57 7.44 13.45 4.66
C GLY A 57 7.29 12.11 3.93
N ALA A 58 8.18 11.15 4.20
CA ALA A 58 8.08 9.81 3.65
C ALA A 58 6.81 9.08 4.12
N ILE A 59 6.47 9.20 5.42
CA ILE A 59 5.25 8.62 6.00
C ILE A 59 4.01 9.21 5.32
N ALA A 60 3.95 10.54 5.15
CA ALA A 60 2.83 11.20 4.47
C ALA A 60 2.66 10.71 3.02
N ALA A 61 3.76 10.61 2.27
CA ALA A 61 3.73 10.13 0.89
C ALA A 61 3.28 8.66 0.77
N LEU A 62 3.62 7.81 1.74
CA LEU A 62 3.30 6.37 1.73
C LEU A 62 1.91 6.04 2.30
N ALA A 63 1.38 6.91 3.18
CA ALA A 63 0.05 6.76 3.76
C ALA A 63 -1.03 6.81 2.68
N GLU A 64 -0.83 7.66 1.67
CA GLU A 64 -1.68 7.74 0.49
C GLU A 64 -1.32 6.68 -0.54
N GLY A 65 -2.31 6.19 -1.27
CA GLY A 65 -2.10 5.30 -2.41
C GLY A 65 -3.28 4.40 -2.72
N GLU A 66 -3.19 3.76 -3.88
CA GLU A 66 -4.24 2.86 -4.38
C GLU A 66 -4.53 1.73 -3.38
N ALA A 67 -5.82 1.45 -3.18
CA ALA A 67 -6.28 0.32 -2.39
C ALA A 67 -6.03 -1.01 -3.13
N PRO A 68 -5.58 -2.06 -2.43
CA PRO A 68 -5.44 -3.39 -3.00
C PRO A 68 -6.81 -3.99 -3.37
N ALA A 69 -6.80 -4.99 -4.24
CA ALA A 69 -7.96 -5.81 -4.56
C ALA A 69 -8.30 -6.79 -3.43
N ASP A 70 -7.30 -7.34 -2.75
CA ASP A 70 -7.49 -8.20 -1.59
C ASP A 70 -8.07 -7.41 -0.39
N PRO A 71 -9.30 -7.73 0.08
CA PRO A 71 -9.93 -7.02 1.19
C PRO A 71 -9.18 -7.15 2.51
N ALA A 72 -8.47 -8.26 2.76
CA ALA A 72 -7.69 -8.42 3.98
C ALA A 72 -6.46 -7.50 3.97
N LEU A 73 -5.77 -7.42 2.84
CA LEU A 73 -4.67 -6.47 2.64
C LEU A 73 -5.17 -5.02 2.73
N ALA A 74 -6.35 -4.73 2.18
CA ALA A 74 -6.96 -3.39 2.27
C ALA A 74 -7.21 -2.98 3.71
N ALA A 75 -7.80 -3.87 4.52
CA ALA A 75 -8.07 -3.60 5.93
C ALA A 75 -6.79 -3.40 6.74
N ALA A 76 -5.76 -4.22 6.51
CA ALA A 76 -4.46 -4.07 7.16
C ALA A 76 -3.80 -2.73 6.80
N LEU A 77 -3.78 -2.37 5.52
CA LEU A 77 -3.22 -1.09 5.06
C LEU A 77 -3.97 0.11 5.61
N ALA A 78 -5.31 0.05 5.67
CA ALA A 78 -6.12 1.11 6.25
C ALA A 78 -5.77 1.34 7.73
N SER A 79 -5.54 0.27 8.51
CA SER A 79 -5.11 0.37 9.90
C SER A 79 -3.74 1.02 10.04
N ILE A 80 -2.77 0.63 9.20
CA ILE A 80 -1.42 1.21 9.19
C ILE A 80 -1.48 2.70 8.78
N ALA A 81 -2.26 3.03 7.75
CA ALA A 81 -2.44 4.41 7.29
C ALA A 81 -3.11 5.30 8.34
N LEU A 82 -4.09 4.76 9.09
CA LEU A 82 -4.69 5.48 10.22
C LEU A 82 -3.64 5.80 11.28
N ARG A 83 -2.79 4.83 11.64
CA ARG A 83 -1.68 5.08 12.57
C ARG A 83 -0.74 6.16 12.04
N ALA A 84 -0.37 6.08 10.77
CA ALA A 84 0.47 7.08 10.13
C ALA A 84 -0.11 8.49 10.23
N ARG A 85 -1.39 8.66 9.89
CA ARG A 85 -2.09 9.94 9.99
C ARG A 85 -2.13 10.50 11.41
N VAL A 86 -2.35 9.63 12.41
CA VAL A 86 -2.31 10.04 13.82
C VAL A 86 -0.91 10.55 14.20
N GLU A 87 0.15 9.86 13.80
CA GLU A 87 1.51 10.32 14.09
C GLU A 87 1.86 11.63 13.38
N LEU A 88 1.47 11.77 12.11
CA LEU A 88 1.65 13.01 11.35
C LEU A 88 0.95 14.20 12.06
N ALA A 89 -0.31 14.04 12.44
CA ALA A 89 -1.07 15.07 13.15
C ALA A 89 -0.44 15.42 14.52
N ARG A 90 0.03 14.41 15.28
CA ARG A 90 0.74 14.63 16.56
C ARG A 90 2.01 15.47 16.41
N HIS A 91 2.60 15.48 15.22
CA HIS A 91 3.81 16.21 14.89
C HIS A 91 3.55 17.44 14.00
N GLY A 92 2.29 17.85 13.82
CA GLY A 92 1.92 19.05 13.05
C GLY A 92 2.17 18.92 11.55
N TYR A 93 2.18 17.69 11.03
CA TYR A 93 2.30 17.38 9.61
C TYR A 93 0.89 17.03 9.10
N GLU A 94 0.29 17.93 8.31
CA GLU A 94 -1.07 17.75 7.73
C GLU A 94 -0.98 17.31 6.26
#